data_AF-A0A7C2H0M3-F1
#
_entry.id   AF-A0A7C2H0M3-F1
#
_cell.length_a   1.000
_cell.length_b   1.000
_cell.length_c   1.000
_cell.angle_alpha   90.00
_cell.angle_beta   90.00
_cell.angle_gamma   90.00
#
_symmetry.space_group_name_H-M   'P 1'
#
loop_
_entity.id
_entity.type
_entity.pdbx_description
1 polymer ?
#
loop_
_entity_poly.entity_id
_entity_poly.type
_entity_poly.pdbx_seq_one_letter_code
_entity_poly.pdbx_strand_id
1 'polypeptide(L)' 'MTKGKRLALVLGLIPFLTLVLALPLVNRVEPVILGLPFILFWIILWVFLTPFILMAAYRLERKFDDQEGAEAR' A
#
# COMPACT_ATOMS: atom_id res chain seq x y z
N MET A 1 1.42 9.03 -19.27
CA MET A 1 1.48 8.89 -17.80
C MET A 1 2.85 9.36 -17.36
N THR A 2 2.92 10.40 -16.54
CA THR A 2 4.18 10.85 -15.91
C THR A 2 4.79 9.72 -15.10
N LYS A 3 6.11 9.76 -14.89
CA LYS A 3 6.81 8.72 -14.11
C LYS A 3 6.25 8.65 -12.68
N GLY A 4 5.87 9.80 -12.11
CA GLY A 4 5.25 9.92 -10.79
C GLY A 4 3.92 9.15 -10.67
N LYS A 5 3.01 9.33 -11.63
CA LYS A 5 1.72 8.62 -11.68
C LYS A 5 1.85 7.10 -11.73
N ARG A 6 2.80 6.60 -12.52
CA ARG A 6 3.04 5.14 -12.61
C ARG A 6 3.49 4.56 -11.28
N LEU A 7 4.39 5.25 -10.59
CA LEU A 7 4.91 4.79 -9.31
C LEU A 7 3.85 4.82 -8.21
N ALA A 8 3.01 5.86 -8.19
CA ALA A 8 1.89 5.95 -7.26
C ALA A 8 0.85 4.85 -7.46
N LEU A 9 0.57 4.48 -8.72
CA LEU A 9 -0.32 3.34 -9.03
C LEU A 9 0.27 2.01 -8.58
N VAL A 10 1.57 1.79 -8.77
CA VAL A 10 2.24 0.56 -8.28
C VAL A 10 2.17 0.49 -6.75
N LEU A 11 2.41 1.61 -6.05
CA LEU A 11 2.28 1.68 -4.59
C LEU A 11 0.84 1.43 -4.12
N GLY A 12 -0.15 1.99 -4.82
CA GLY A 12 -1.57 1.77 -4.52
C GLY A 12 -2.06 0.35 -4.77
N LEU A 13 -1.40 -0.41 -5.66
CA LEU A 13 -1.70 -1.82 -5.90
C LEU A 13 -1.22 -2.73 -4.76
N ILE A 14 -0.21 -2.32 -3.99
CA ILE A 14 0.35 -3.13 -2.88
C ILE A 14 -0.75 -3.58 -1.90
N PRO A 15 -1.55 -2.69 -1.26
CA PRO A 15 -2.57 -3.12 -0.31
C PRO A 15 -3.63 -4.03 -0.94
N PHE A 16 -3.99 -3.81 -2.20
CA PHE A 16 -4.93 -4.69 -2.89
C PHE A 16 -4.37 -6.10 -3.07
N LEU A 17 -3.13 -6.22 -3.56
CA LEU A 17 -2.48 -7.51 -3.76
C LEU A 17 -2.30 -8.26 -2.45
N THR A 18 -1.89 -7.58 -1.38
CA THR A 18 -1.65 -8.22 -0.08
C THR A 18 -2.94 -8.56 0.67
N LEU A 19 -4.01 -7.78 0.50
CA LEU A 19 -5.30 -8.10 1.12
C LEU A 19 -6.06 -9.21 0.38
N VAL A 20 -5.89 -9.32 -0.95
CA VAL A 20 -6.65 -10.28 -1.76
C VAL A 20 -5.85 -11.54 -2.06
N LEU A 21 -4.63 -11.41 -2.59
CA LEU A 21 -3.85 -12.57 -3.03
C LEU A 21 -3.20 -13.32 -1.87
N ALA A 22 -2.95 -12.65 -0.74
CA ALA A 22 -2.39 -13.32 0.43
C ALA A 22 -3.44 -14.12 1.20
N LEU A 23 -4.74 -14.02 0.90
CA LEU A 23 -5.81 -14.68 1.65
C LEU A 23 -5.58 -16.18 1.86
N PRO A 24 -5.19 -17.00 0.86
CA PRO A 24 -4.94 -18.43 1.08
C PRO A 24 -3.82 -18.70 2.09
N LEU A 25 -2.85 -17.78 2.20
CA LEU A 25 -1.75 -17.89 3.15
C LEU A 25 -2.16 -17.38 4.53
N VAL A 26 -2.88 -16.25 4.61
CA VAL A 26 -3.18 -15.56 5.87
C VAL A 26 -4.50 -16.01 6.51
N ASN A 27 -5.34 -16.75 5.79
CA ASN A 27 -6.60 -17.28 6.29
C ASN A 27 -6.39 -18.52 7.18
N ARG A 28 -5.83 -18.28 8.36
CA ARG A 28 -5.58 -19.29 9.39
C ARG A 28 -5.93 -18.71 10.75
N VAL A 29 -6.44 -19.57 11.63
CA VAL A 29 -6.80 -19.18 13.01
C VAL A 29 -5.55 -19.02 13.86
N GLU A 30 -4.57 -19.91 13.68
CA GLU A 30 -3.28 -19.86 14.37
C GLU A 30 -2.16 -19.32 13.44
N PRO A 31 -1.20 -18.55 13.97
CA PRO A 31 -1.03 -18.18 15.38
C PRO A 31 -2.00 -17.09 15.83
N VAL A 32 -2.37 -17.11 17.11
CA VAL A 32 -3.14 -16.03 17.74
C VAL A 32 -2.17 -14.91 18.14
N ILE A 33 -2.39 -13.71 17.62
CA ILE A 33 -1.56 -12.53 17.89
C ILE A 33 -2.40 -11.52 18.67
N LEU A 34 -1.94 -11.11 19.86
CA LEU A 34 -2.67 -10.17 20.74
C LEU A 34 -4.10 -10.64 21.10
N GLY A 35 -4.33 -11.95 21.16
CA GLY A 35 -5.66 -12.52 21.41
C GLY A 35 -6.57 -12.58 20.18
N LEU A 36 -6.07 -12.20 19.00
CA LEU A 36 -6.80 -12.23 17.73
C LEU A 36 -6.29 -13.35 16.82
N PRO A 37 -7.18 -14.05 16.09
CA PRO A 37 -6.80 -14.89 14.97
C PRO A 37 -5.90 -14.15 13.97
N PHE A 38 -4.96 -14.86 13.35
CA PHE A 38 -3.97 -14.28 12.45
C PHE A 38 -4.59 -13.41 11.34
N ILE A 39 -5.71 -13.87 10.76
CA ILE A 39 -6.43 -13.13 9.72
C ILE A 39 -6.95 -11.77 10.19
N LEU A 40 -7.46 -11.67 11.43
CA LEU A 40 -7.96 -10.41 11.98
C LEU A 40 -6.81 -9.45 12.26
N PHE A 41 -5.73 -9.95 12.87
CA PHE A 41 -4.52 -9.16 13.08
C PHE A 41 -3.97 -8.62 11.75
N TRP A 42 -3.92 -9.46 10.72
CA TRP A 42 -3.48 -9.08 9.38
C TRP A 42 -4.33 -7.96 8.78
N ILE A 43 -5.67 -8.10 8.81
CA ILE A 43 -6.57 -7.06 8.28
C ILE A 43 -6.39 -5.74 9.03
N ILE A 44 -6.35 -5.77 10.37
CA ILE A 44 -6.17 -4.56 11.19
C ILE A 44 -4.84 -3.88 10.87
N LEU A 45 -3.75 -4.65 10.78
CA LEU A 45 -2.44 -4.13 10.38
C LEU A 45 -2.53 -3.39 9.03
N TRP A 46 -3.20 -3.98 8.04
CA TRP A 46 -3.37 -3.38 6.72
C TRP A 46 -4.31 -2.17 6.70
N VAL A 47 -5.30 -2.09 7.59
CA VAL A 47 -6.15 -0.90 7.78
C VAL A 47 -5.29 0.30 8.17
N PHE A 48 -4.30 0.11 9.04
CA PHE A 48 -3.37 1.19 9.40
C PHE A 48 -2.32 1.43 8.31
N LEU A 49 -1.76 0.39 7.69
CA LEU A 49 -0.71 0.56 6.67
C LEU A 49 -1.20 1.22 5.37
N THR A 50 -2.42 0.92 4.93
CA THR A 50 -2.98 1.44 3.67
C THR A 50 -2.93 2.97 3.56
N PRO A 51 -3.46 3.77 4.52
CA PRO A 51 -3.36 5.22 4.43
C PRO A 51 -1.91 5.73 4.45
N PHE A 52 -0.99 5.07 5.16
CA PHE A 52 0.44 5.44 5.11
C PHE A 52 1.05 5.19 3.72
N ILE A 53 0.73 4.05 3.09
CA ILE A 53 1.20 3.73 1.74
C ILE A 53 0.63 4.73 0.72
N LEU A 54 -0.67 5.02 0.79
CA LEU A 54 -1.32 5.99 -0.10
C LEU A 54 -0.80 7.41 0.12
N MET A 55 -0.53 7.80 1.36
CA MET A 55 0.09 9.08 1.66
C MET A 55 1.50 9.16 1.08
N ALA A 56 2.30 8.09 1.20
CA ALA A 56 3.62 8.02 0.58
C ALA A 56 3.52 8.10 -0.95
N ALA A 57 2.57 7.38 -1.56
CA ALA A 57 2.31 7.41 -2.99
C ALA A 57 1.97 8.83 -3.48
N TYR A 58 1.06 9.52 -2.77
CA TYR A 58 0.68 10.90 -3.09
C TYR A 58 1.85 11.88 -2.98
N ARG A 59 2.64 11.80 -1.89
CA ARG A 59 3.81 12.67 -1.72
C ARG A 59 4.87 12.43 -2.79
N LEU A 60 5.00 11.19 -3.25
CA LEU A 60 5.98 10.80 -4.25
C LEU A 60 5.54 11.22 -5.66
N GLU A 61 4.27 11.00 -6.01
CA GLU A 61 3.65 11.50 -7.25
C GLU A 61 3.90 13.01 -7.40
N ARG A 62 3.58 13.78 -6.35
CA ARG A 62 3.74 15.22 -6.37
C ARG A 62 5.20 15.66 -6.57
N LYS A 63 6.14 15.00 -5.88
CA LYS A 63 7.58 15.29 -6.04
C LYS A 63 8.08 15.05 -7.46
N PHE A 64 7.63 13.97 -8.11
CA PHE A 64 8.05 13.65 -9.47
C PHE A 64 7.39 14.57 -10.51
N ASP A 65 6.12 14.90 -10.35
CA ASP A 65 5.42 15.86 -11.21
C ASP A 65 6.04 17.27 -11.09
N ASP A 66 6.45 17.69 -9.88
CA ASP A 66 7.14 18.97 -9.64
C ASP A 66 8.52 19.02 -10.35
N GLN A 67 9.25 17.91 -10.41
CA GLN A 67 10.55 17.84 -11.10
C GLN A 67 10.41 17.84 -12.62
N GLU A 68 9.42 17.13 -13.17
CA GLU A 68 9.16 17.08 -14.62
C GLU A 68 8.76 18.48 -15.15
N GLY A 69 8.06 19.28 -14.35
CA GLY A 69 7.76 20.68 -14.66
C GLY A 69 8.94 21.64 -14.54
N ALA A 70 9.97 21.30 -13.77
CA ALA A 70 11.20 22.09 -13.64
C ALA A 70 12.21 21.80 -14.75
N GLU A 71 12.31 20.56 -15.22
CA GLU A 71 13.17 20.17 -16.36
C GLU A 71 12.64 20.66 -17.71
N ALA A 72 11.32 20.91 -17.83
CA ALA A 72 10.68 21.38 -19.05
C ALA A 72 10.69 22.92 -19.23
N ARG A 73 11.27 23.68 -18.29
CA ARG A 73 11.44 25.14 -18.34
C ARG A 73 12.90 25.51 -18.58
#